data_AF-A0AAU3ZN80-F1
#
_entry.id   AF-A0AAU3ZN80-F1
#
_cell.length_a   1.000
_cell.length_b   1.000
_cell.length_c   1.000
_cell.angle_alpha   90.00
_cell.angle_beta   90.00
_cell.angle_gamma   90.00
#
_symmetry.space_group_name_H-M   'P 1'
#
loop_
_entity.id
_entity.type
_entity.pdbx_description
1 polymer ?
#
loop_
_entity_poly.entity_id
_entity_poly.type
_entity_poly.pdbx_seq_one_letter_code
_entity_poly.pdbx_strand_id
1 'polypeptide(L)'
;MPSDPSLATPPGDTGSPARRPLRALLCLLAAAGLAVDAYVHANLSDRYDLISASISQGTLFRIEAGVAGLAALLVLVWRRAVSDAFAWLVAAGGLALLLVYRYINVGTLGPVPNMYEPIWFWDKKLVVIAQAVTIVATTLLLLTGSYRRRFTERRRSRRRVE
;
A
#
# COMPACT_ATOMS: atom_id res chain seq x y z
N MET A 1 27.91 22.75 51.26
CA MET A 1 26.79 23.21 50.41
C MET A 1 27.39 23.91 49.19
N PRO A 2 26.85 23.75 47.98
CA PRO A 2 26.69 22.50 47.23
C PRO A 2 27.07 22.66 45.73
N SER A 3 27.31 21.56 45.00
CA SER A 3 26.89 21.45 43.59
C SER A 3 27.24 20.06 43.04
N ASP A 4 26.28 19.14 43.10
CA ASP A 4 26.30 17.90 42.32
C ASP A 4 25.79 18.24 40.90
N PRO A 5 26.61 18.13 39.85
CA PRO A 5 26.24 18.54 38.50
C PRO A 5 25.55 17.42 37.68
N SER A 6 25.16 16.30 38.27
CA SER A 6 24.81 15.10 37.49
C SER A 6 23.32 14.85 37.20
N LEU A 7 22.39 15.68 37.68
CA LEU A 7 20.97 15.57 37.31
C LEU A 7 20.65 16.28 35.99
N ALA A 8 21.43 15.99 34.94
CA ALA A 8 20.96 16.20 33.57
C ALA A 8 20.00 15.07 33.22
N THR A 9 18.75 15.16 33.66
CA THR A 9 17.66 14.35 33.14
C THR A 9 17.61 14.58 31.63
N PRO A 10 17.85 13.56 30.78
CA PRO A 10 17.70 13.74 29.34
C PRO A 10 16.25 14.16 29.07
N PRO A 11 16.00 15.13 28.17
CA PRO A 11 14.66 15.54 27.83
C PRO A 11 13.86 14.30 27.41
N GLY A 12 12.75 14.08 28.11
CA GLY A 12 11.88 12.95 27.87
C GLY A 12 11.50 12.89 26.39
N ASP A 13 11.83 11.78 25.74
CA ASP A 13 11.30 11.40 24.44
C ASP A 13 9.80 11.09 24.60
N THR A 14 9.00 12.12 24.79
CA THR A 14 7.55 12.04 24.70
C THR A 14 7.20 12.08 23.23
N GLY A 15 7.22 10.91 22.57
CA GLY A 15 6.81 10.79 21.18
C GLY A 15 5.48 11.53 20.95
N SER A 16 5.51 12.54 20.07
CA SER A 16 4.42 13.53 19.97
C SER A 16 3.04 12.88 19.80
N PRO A 17 2.01 13.29 20.56
CA PRO A 17 0.67 12.70 20.52
C PRO A 17 0.04 12.72 19.12
N ALA A 18 0.44 13.66 18.26
CA ALA A 18 0.03 13.78 16.86
C ALA A 18 0.38 12.57 15.96
N ARG A 19 1.32 11.70 16.36
CA ARG A 19 1.76 10.56 15.53
C ARG A 19 0.72 9.43 15.45
N ARG A 20 -0.11 9.27 16.49
CA ARG A 20 -1.19 8.26 16.52
C ARG A 20 -2.35 8.59 15.58
N PRO A 21 -2.95 9.81 15.61
CA PRO A 21 -4.03 10.18 14.70
C PRO A 21 -3.54 10.23 13.25
N LEU A 22 -2.34 10.74 12.97
CA LEU A 22 -1.78 10.73 11.61
C LEU A 22 -1.67 9.31 11.05
N ARG A 23 -1.14 8.37 11.85
CA ARG A 23 -1.05 6.97 11.41
C ARG A 23 -2.42 6.37 11.13
N ALA A 24 -3.41 6.65 11.99
CA ALA A 24 -4.77 6.18 11.78
C ALA A 24 -5.35 6.73 10.47
N LEU A 25 -5.19 8.03 10.22
CA LEU A 25 -5.60 8.68 8.97
C LEU A 25 -4.93 8.04 7.75
N LEU A 26 -3.62 7.81 7.78
CA LEU A 26 -2.91 7.16 6.68
C LEU A 26 -3.40 5.72 6.43
N CYS A 27 -3.67 4.95 7.49
CA CYS A 27 -4.26 3.62 7.34
C CYS A 27 -5.66 3.68 6.71
N LEU A 28 -6.49 4.65 7.11
CA LEU A 28 -7.82 4.83 6.54
C LEU A 28 -7.77 5.25 5.08
N LEU A 29 -6.87 6.17 4.71
CA LEU A 29 -6.68 6.59 3.32
C LEU A 29 -6.22 5.44 2.43
N ALA A 30 -5.22 4.66 2.88
CA ALA A 30 -4.74 3.50 2.16
C ALA A 30 -5.83 2.42 2.00
N ALA A 31 -6.57 2.14 3.07
CA ALA A 31 -7.64 1.15 3.04
C ALA A 31 -8.82 1.60 2.16
N ALA A 32 -9.20 2.88 2.20
CA ALA A 32 -10.25 3.43 1.35
C ALA A 32 -9.85 3.37 -0.13
N GLY A 33 -8.61 3.73 -0.47
CA GLY A 33 -8.10 3.61 -1.84
C GLY A 33 -8.11 2.17 -2.34
N LEU A 34 -7.62 1.22 -1.55
CA LEU A 34 -7.67 -0.21 -1.90
C LEU A 34 -9.09 -0.78 -1.98
N ALA A 35 -10.02 -0.29 -1.15
CA ALA A 35 -11.41 -0.71 -1.21
C ALA A 35 -12.10 -0.20 -2.50
N VAL A 36 -11.83 1.03 -2.92
CA VAL A 36 -12.29 1.57 -4.20
C VAL A 36 -11.70 0.78 -5.36
N ASP A 37 -10.40 0.50 -5.31
CA ASP A 37 -9.70 -0.32 -6.31
C ASP A 37 -10.34 -1.71 -6.44
N ALA A 38 -10.56 -2.38 -5.31
CA ALA A 38 -11.22 -3.69 -5.27
C ALA A 38 -12.65 -3.64 -5.83
N TYR A 39 -13.44 -2.64 -5.42
CA TYR A 39 -14.81 -2.47 -5.91
C TYR A 39 -14.84 -2.27 -7.42
N VAL A 40 -13.99 -1.41 -7.98
CA VAL A 40 -13.98 -1.15 -9.42
C VAL A 40 -13.59 -2.39 -10.22
N HIS A 41 -12.55 -3.12 -9.81
CA HIS A 41 -12.15 -4.35 -10.50
C HIS A 41 -13.25 -5.42 -10.42
N ALA A 42 -13.89 -5.59 -9.26
CA ALA A 42 -15.02 -6.49 -9.12
C ALA A 42 -16.20 -6.08 -10.03
N ASN A 43 -16.56 -4.79 -10.05
CA ASN A 43 -17.66 -4.26 -10.85
C ASN A 43 -17.40 -4.33 -12.36
N LEU A 44 -16.14 -4.21 -12.79
CA LEU A 44 -15.78 -4.32 -14.20
C LEU A 44 -15.62 -5.77 -14.65
N SER A 45 -15.34 -6.72 -13.75
CA SER A 45 -14.91 -8.07 -14.11
C SER A 45 -15.81 -8.77 -15.12
N ASP A 46 -17.13 -8.76 -14.93
CA ASP A 46 -18.09 -9.42 -15.83
C ASP A 46 -18.04 -8.84 -17.26
N ARG A 47 -17.77 -7.53 -17.41
CA ARG A 47 -17.67 -6.87 -18.72
C ARG A 47 -16.44 -7.32 -19.50
N TYR A 48 -15.43 -7.83 -18.80
CA TYR A 48 -14.14 -8.24 -19.37
C TYR A 48 -13.99 -9.76 -19.46
N ASP A 49 -15.02 -10.56 -19.15
CA ASP A 49 -14.93 -12.02 -19.27
C ASP A 49 -14.77 -12.51 -20.71
N LEU A 50 -15.30 -11.76 -21.68
CA LEU A 50 -15.17 -12.09 -23.10
C LEU A 50 -13.76 -11.81 -23.65
N ILE A 51 -12.95 -11.00 -22.96
CA ILE A 51 -11.54 -10.80 -23.29
C ILE A 51 -10.75 -11.92 -22.60
N SER A 52 -10.40 -12.96 -23.34
CA SER A 52 -9.86 -14.19 -22.74
C SER A 52 -8.74 -14.83 -23.54
N ALA A 53 -7.84 -15.47 -22.79
CA ALA A 53 -6.93 -16.51 -23.26
C ALA A 53 -7.21 -17.76 -22.40
N SER A 54 -6.19 -18.43 -21.86
CA SER A 54 -6.40 -19.51 -20.88
C SER A 54 -7.06 -19.02 -19.59
N ILE A 55 -6.85 -17.76 -19.23
CA ILE A 55 -7.51 -17.06 -18.12
C ILE A 55 -8.24 -15.84 -18.72
N SER A 56 -9.47 -15.55 -18.30
CA SER A 56 -10.18 -14.35 -18.76
C SER A 56 -9.65 -13.09 -18.05
N GLN A 57 -9.72 -11.94 -18.72
CA GLN A 57 -9.40 -10.66 -18.10
C GLN A 57 -10.36 -10.37 -16.94
N GLY A 58 -11.63 -10.75 -17.05
CA GLY A 58 -12.57 -10.71 -15.93
C GLY A 58 -12.11 -11.53 -14.72
N THR A 59 -11.54 -12.72 -14.93
CA THR A 59 -10.95 -13.53 -13.86
C THR A 59 -9.76 -12.84 -13.20
N LEU A 60 -8.88 -12.21 -13.99
CA LEU A 60 -7.76 -11.42 -13.47
C LEU A 60 -8.26 -10.26 -12.60
N PHE A 61 -9.28 -9.53 -13.05
CA PHE A 61 -9.89 -8.45 -12.28
C PHE A 61 -10.47 -8.94 -10.94
N ARG A 62 -11.08 -10.12 -10.89
CA ARG A 62 -11.58 -10.69 -9.62
C ARG A 62 -10.44 -11.07 -8.67
N ILE A 63 -9.34 -11.60 -9.20
CA ILE A 63 -8.13 -11.88 -8.41
C ILE A 63 -7.56 -10.58 -7.85
N GLU A 64 -7.40 -9.56 -8.69
CA GLU A 64 -6.92 -8.23 -8.28
C GLU A 64 -7.84 -7.62 -7.21
N ALA A 65 -9.16 -7.71 -7.38
CA ALA A 65 -10.12 -7.26 -6.39
C ALA A 65 -9.97 -7.99 -5.04
N GLY A 66 -9.79 -9.30 -5.05
CA GLY A 66 -9.54 -10.09 -3.84
C GLY A 66 -8.24 -9.71 -3.14
N VAL A 67 -7.16 -9.52 -3.92
CA VAL A 67 -5.84 -9.11 -3.41
C VAL A 67 -5.89 -7.70 -2.82
N ALA A 68 -6.56 -6.75 -3.48
CA ALA A 68 -6.74 -5.39 -2.99
C ALA A 68 -7.62 -5.36 -1.72
N GLY A 69 -8.71 -6.12 -1.69
CA GLY A 69 -9.55 -6.29 -0.50
C GLY A 69 -8.77 -6.86 0.69
N LEU A 70 -7.96 -7.89 0.47
CA LEU A 70 -7.06 -8.44 1.49
C LEU A 70 -6.06 -7.38 1.98
N ALA A 71 -5.43 -6.64 1.07
CA ALA A 71 -4.49 -5.57 1.43
C ALA A 71 -5.14 -4.49 2.30
N ALA A 72 -6.37 -4.08 1.99
CA ALA A 72 -7.14 -3.12 2.77
C ALA A 72 -7.34 -3.62 4.22
N LEU A 73 -7.77 -4.88 4.37
CA LEU A 73 -7.95 -5.50 5.69
C LEU A 73 -6.63 -5.61 6.46
N LEU A 74 -5.54 -6.00 5.80
CA LEU A 74 -4.23 -6.15 6.42
C LEU A 74 -3.69 -4.82 6.97
N VAL A 75 -3.85 -3.72 6.23
CA VAL A 75 -3.43 -2.38 6.67
C VAL A 75 -4.25 -1.90 7.88
N LEU A 76 -5.56 -2.16 7.88
CA LEU A 76 -6.45 -1.76 8.98
C LEU A 76 -6.21 -2.58 10.26
N VAL A 77 -6.15 -3.90 10.13
CA VAL A 77 -6.19 -4.82 11.27
C VAL A 77 -4.80 -5.16 11.78
N TRP A 78 -3.88 -5.59 10.90
CA TRP A 78 -2.59 -6.12 11.35
C TRP A 78 -1.57 -5.02 11.64
N ARG A 79 -1.64 -3.87 10.92
CA ARG A 79 -0.89 -2.65 11.23
C ARG A 79 0.63 -2.89 11.35
N ARG A 80 1.21 -3.82 10.58
CA ARG A 80 2.65 -4.11 10.52
C ARG A 80 3.25 -3.56 9.23
N ALA A 81 4.55 -3.27 9.25
CA ALA A 81 5.28 -2.81 8.06
C ALA A 81 5.17 -3.77 6.86
N VAL A 82 5.02 -5.08 7.10
CA VAL A 82 4.79 -6.06 6.03
C VAL A 82 3.42 -5.86 5.38
N SER A 83 2.39 -5.52 6.17
CA SER A 83 1.05 -5.17 5.66
C SER A 83 1.09 -3.87 4.83
N ASP A 84 1.82 -2.86 5.32
CA ASP A 84 2.00 -1.59 4.62
C ASP A 84 2.76 -1.79 3.29
N ALA A 85 3.79 -2.66 3.29
CA ALA A 85 4.56 -3.01 2.09
C ALA A 85 3.73 -3.80 1.08
N PHE A 86 2.93 -4.76 1.56
CA PHE A 86 2.03 -5.51 0.70
C PHE A 86 1.00 -4.58 0.02
N ALA A 87 0.37 -3.70 0.78
CA ALA A 87 -0.55 -2.70 0.24
C ALA A 87 0.12 -1.75 -0.77
N TRP A 88 1.35 -1.32 -0.48
CA TRP A 88 2.13 -0.51 -1.43
C TRP A 88 2.40 -1.27 -2.73
N LEU A 89 2.81 -2.55 -2.65
CA LEU A 89 3.09 -3.37 -3.82
C LEU A 89 1.84 -3.62 -4.68
N VAL A 90 0.69 -3.85 -4.04
CA VAL A 90 -0.59 -4.01 -4.75
C VAL A 90 -0.93 -2.74 -5.53
N ALA A 91 -0.92 -1.57 -4.87
CA ALA A 91 -1.29 -0.32 -5.53
C ALA A 91 -0.24 0.16 -6.56
N ALA A 92 1.06 0.01 -6.28
CA ALA A 92 2.12 0.39 -7.21
C ALA A 92 2.17 -0.55 -8.41
N GLY A 93 2.03 -1.86 -8.18
CA GLY A 93 2.00 -2.88 -9.23
C GLY A 93 0.77 -2.74 -10.12
N GLY A 94 -0.41 -2.57 -9.54
CA GLY A 94 -1.66 -2.33 -10.27
C GLY A 94 -1.59 -1.06 -11.12
N LEU A 95 -1.06 0.05 -10.58
CA LEU A 95 -0.91 1.30 -11.32
C LEU A 95 0.11 1.13 -12.45
N ALA A 96 1.24 0.47 -12.21
CA ALA A 96 2.23 0.20 -13.23
C ALA A 96 1.66 -0.64 -14.38
N LEU A 97 0.97 -1.74 -14.08
CA LEU A 97 0.33 -2.59 -15.10
C LEU A 97 -0.75 -1.82 -15.85
N LEU A 98 -1.59 -1.04 -15.16
CA LEU A 98 -2.60 -0.19 -15.79
C LEU A 98 -1.96 0.76 -16.80
N LEU A 99 -0.87 1.43 -16.44
CA LEU A 99 -0.17 2.35 -17.33
C LEU A 99 0.50 1.62 -18.51
N VAL A 100 1.14 0.47 -18.26
CA VAL A 100 1.74 -0.36 -19.30
C VAL A 100 0.67 -0.77 -20.32
N TYR A 101 -0.41 -1.40 -19.89
CA TYR A 101 -1.48 -1.83 -20.78
C TYR A 101 -2.29 -0.68 -21.38
N ARG A 102 -2.19 0.53 -20.81
CA ARG A 102 -2.79 1.72 -21.40
C ARG A 102 -1.98 2.27 -22.58
N TYR A 103 -0.65 2.23 -22.50
CA TYR A 103 0.23 2.90 -23.47
C TYR A 103 0.97 1.96 -24.41
N ILE A 104 1.13 0.70 -24.02
CA ILE A 104 1.90 -0.31 -24.75
C ILE A 104 0.98 -1.49 -25.04
N ASN A 105 0.82 -1.82 -26.33
CA ASN A 105 0.17 -3.05 -26.73
C ASN A 105 1.16 -4.21 -26.60
N VAL A 106 1.16 -4.84 -25.43
CA VAL A 106 2.05 -5.96 -25.10
C VAL A 106 1.61 -7.25 -25.83
N GLY A 107 0.35 -7.33 -26.27
CA GLY A 107 -0.24 -8.53 -26.83
C GLY A 107 -0.60 -9.57 -25.77
N THR A 108 -0.90 -10.79 -26.21
CA THR A 108 -1.18 -11.93 -25.34
C THR A 108 0.12 -12.45 -24.72
N LEU A 109 0.13 -12.67 -23.39
CA LEU A 109 1.28 -13.18 -22.66
C LEU A 109 0.97 -14.54 -22.01
N GLY A 110 1.32 -15.62 -22.69
CA GLY A 110 1.05 -16.97 -22.20
C GLY A 110 -0.43 -17.18 -21.88
N PRO A 111 -0.82 -17.48 -20.62
CA PRO A 111 -2.21 -17.67 -20.25
C PRO A 111 -3.02 -16.36 -20.12
N VAL A 112 -2.35 -15.20 -20.14
CA VAL A 112 -2.95 -13.87 -19.95
C VAL A 112 -3.33 -13.28 -21.31
N PRO A 113 -4.58 -12.81 -21.50
CA PRO A 113 -5.05 -12.23 -22.76
C PRO A 113 -4.35 -10.90 -23.06
N ASN A 114 -4.53 -10.38 -24.28
CA ASN A 114 -4.12 -9.01 -24.58
C ASN A 114 -4.97 -8.01 -23.78
N MET A 115 -4.38 -7.39 -22.77
CA MET A 115 -5.03 -6.43 -21.87
C MET A 115 -4.91 -4.97 -22.34
N TYR A 116 -4.42 -4.72 -23.56
CA TYR A 116 -4.25 -3.37 -24.09
C TYR A 116 -5.58 -2.61 -24.14
N GLU A 117 -5.67 -1.51 -23.41
CA GLU A 117 -6.89 -0.69 -23.32
C GLU A 117 -6.54 0.81 -23.36
N PRO A 118 -6.55 1.43 -24.57
CA PRO A 118 -6.12 2.80 -24.77
C PRO A 118 -7.17 3.86 -24.36
N ILE A 119 -8.36 3.48 -23.90
CA ILE A 119 -9.39 4.46 -23.58
C ILE A 119 -9.31 4.82 -22.08
N TRP A 120 -9.46 6.12 -21.79
CA TRP A 120 -9.64 6.66 -20.44
C TRP A 120 -11.12 6.88 -20.15
N PHE A 121 -11.72 5.97 -19.39
CA PHE A 121 -13.09 6.10 -18.88
C PHE A 121 -13.07 6.42 -17.37
N TRP A 122 -14.25 6.73 -16.83
CA TRP A 122 -14.40 7.21 -15.46
C TRP A 122 -13.83 6.24 -14.42
N ASP A 123 -14.17 4.96 -14.50
CA ASP A 123 -13.70 3.97 -13.52
C ASP A 123 -12.17 3.85 -13.52
N LYS A 124 -11.54 3.89 -14.71
CA LYS A 124 -10.07 3.85 -14.82
C LYS A 124 -9.41 5.08 -14.18
N LYS A 125 -9.98 6.28 -14.36
CA LYS A 125 -9.48 7.50 -13.69
C LYS A 125 -9.62 7.40 -12.17
N LEU A 126 -10.74 6.85 -11.70
CA LEU A 126 -11.00 6.65 -10.28
C LEU A 126 -9.97 5.70 -9.66
N VAL A 127 -9.69 4.56 -10.32
CA VAL A 127 -8.65 3.60 -9.91
C VAL A 127 -7.27 4.23 -9.85
N VAL A 128 -6.89 5.07 -10.82
CA VAL A 128 -5.60 5.79 -10.78
C VAL A 128 -5.49 6.70 -9.56
N ILE A 129 -6.54 7.48 -9.26
CA ILE A 129 -6.56 8.37 -8.10
C ILE A 129 -6.48 7.55 -6.81
N ALA A 130 -7.27 6.48 -6.71
CA ALA A 130 -7.30 5.59 -5.56
C ALA A 130 -5.93 4.95 -5.29
N GLN A 131 -5.29 4.41 -6.33
CA GLN A 131 -3.95 3.82 -6.22
C GLN A 131 -2.90 4.86 -5.88
N ALA A 132 -2.94 6.06 -6.48
CA ALA A 132 -2.01 7.14 -6.15
C ALA A 132 -2.10 7.56 -4.67
N VAL A 133 -3.33 7.72 -4.15
CA VAL A 133 -3.56 8.01 -2.72
C VAL A 133 -3.02 6.88 -1.84
N THR A 134 -3.29 5.62 -2.19
CA THR A 134 -2.77 4.46 -1.46
C THR A 134 -1.25 4.42 -1.45
N ILE A 135 -0.59 4.64 -2.59
CA ILE A 135 0.87 4.66 -2.72
C ILE A 135 1.45 5.74 -1.81
N VAL A 136 0.92 6.96 -1.84
CA VAL A 136 1.40 8.05 -0.97
C VAL A 136 1.21 7.68 0.50
N ALA A 137 0.03 7.22 0.90
CA ALA A 137 -0.27 6.89 2.28
C ALA A 137 0.61 5.74 2.81
N THR A 138 0.75 4.66 2.04
CA THR A 138 1.57 3.50 2.41
C THR A 138 3.07 3.81 2.38
N THR A 139 3.54 4.68 1.47
CA THR A 139 4.91 5.19 1.49
C THR A 139 5.20 5.91 2.80
N LEU A 140 4.31 6.81 3.24
CA LEU A 140 4.45 7.52 4.51
C LEU A 140 4.39 6.58 5.72
N LEU A 141 3.53 5.55 5.69
CA LEU A 141 3.48 4.51 6.72
C LEU A 141 4.79 3.72 6.81
N LEU A 142 5.35 3.32 5.67
CA LEU A 142 6.61 2.58 5.59
C LEU A 142 7.80 3.42 6.08
N LEU A 143 7.87 4.69 5.66
CA LEU A 143 8.90 5.61 6.12
C LEU A 143 8.80 5.80 7.64
N THR A 144 7.63 6.14 8.16
CA THR A 144 7.48 6.39 9.62
C THR A 144 7.59 5.13 10.48
N GLY A 145 7.23 3.95 9.94
CA GLY A 145 7.33 2.66 10.62
C GLY A 145 8.75 2.08 10.67
N SER A 146 9.53 2.25 9.59
CA SER A 146 10.89 1.71 9.46
C SER A 146 11.90 2.36 10.41
N TYR A 147 11.74 3.66 10.69
CA TYR A 147 12.56 4.38 11.66
C TYR A 147 12.49 3.75 13.06
N ARG A 148 11.35 3.17 13.45
CA ARG A 148 11.15 2.59 14.79
C ARG A 148 11.89 1.26 14.98
N ARG A 149 11.98 0.42 13.95
CA ARG A 149 12.70 -0.87 14.03
C ARG A 149 14.21 -0.67 14.17
N ARG A 150 14.81 0.20 13.34
CA ARG A 150 16.26 0.45 13.33
C ARG A 150 16.79 1.04 14.64
N PHE A 151 16.01 1.90 15.30
CA PHE A 151 16.42 2.49 16.60
C PHE A 151 16.40 1.46 17.73
N THR A 152 15.44 0.54 17.69
CA THR A 152 15.30 -0.52 18.71
C THR A 152 16.42 -1.55 18.60
N GLU A 153 16.85 -1.89 17.39
CA GLU A 153 17.99 -2.79 17.14
C GLU A 153 19.32 -2.19 17.61
N ARG A 154 19.58 -0.90 17.33
CA ARG A 154 20.80 -0.20 17.80
C ARG A 154 20.92 -0.10 19.33
N ARG A 155 19.79 -0.03 20.04
CA ARG A 155 19.78 0.02 21.51
C ARG A 155 20.03 -1.35 22.14
N ARG A 156 19.57 -2.43 21.50
CA ARG A 156 19.86 -3.82 21.91
C ARG A 156 21.31 -4.21 21.67
N SER A 157 21.94 -3.75 20.58
CA SER A 157 23.36 -4.03 20.34
C SER A 157 24.28 -3.34 21.33
N ARG A 158 23.96 -2.11 21.79
CA ARG A 158 24.74 -1.44 22.84
C ARG A 158 24.68 -2.14 24.20
N ARG A 159 23.50 -2.61 24.62
CA ARG A 159 23.32 -3.34 25.90
C ARG A 159 23.95 -4.74 25.94
N ARG A 160 24.43 -5.27 24.82
CA ARG A 160 25.05 -6.60 24.74
C ARG A 160 26.58 -6.53 24.78
N VAL A 161 27.13 -5.32 24.72
CA VAL A 161 28.57 -5.04 24.71
C VAL A 161 29.05 -4.49 26.07
N GLU A 162 28.10 -4.09 26.93
CA GLU A 162 28.29 -3.80 28.36
C GLU A 162 28.00 -5.06 29.18
#